data_AF-N2BEQ6-F1
#
_entry.id   AF-N2BEQ6-F1
#
_cell.length_a   1.000
_cell.length_b   1.000
_cell.length_c   1.000
_cell.angle_alpha   90.00
_cell.angle_beta   90.00
_cell.angle_gamma   90.00
#
_symmetry.space_group_name_H-M   'P 1'
#
loop_
_entity.id
_entity.type
_entity.pdbx_description
1 polymer ?
#
loop_
_entity_poly.entity_id
_entity_poly.type
_entity_poly.pdbx_seq_one_letter_code
_entity_poly.pdbx_strand_id
1 'polypeptide(L)'
;MADQIHIVPHFHWDREWYFTAEESKILLVNDMEELTELIRQGKLIIGSWYTQTDEMVVGGESIVRNLLYGKMDCEAFGPRMMIGYLPDSFGQTARLPQILNGFGITSRF
;
A
#
# COMPACT_ATOMS: atom_id res chain seq x y z
N MET A 1 -15.43 -30.59 -7.97
CA MET A 1 -15.23 -29.19 -8.41
C MET A 1 -13.72 -28.98 -8.44
N ALA A 2 -13.16 -28.41 -9.51
CA ALA A 2 -11.75 -28.06 -9.49
C ALA A 2 -11.54 -26.85 -8.57
N ASP A 3 -10.45 -26.84 -7.80
CA ASP A 3 -10.11 -25.71 -6.94
C ASP A 3 -9.74 -24.49 -7.79
N GLN A 4 -10.26 -23.32 -7.42
CA GLN A 4 -9.95 -22.07 -8.09
C GLN A 4 -8.63 -21.50 -7.55
N ILE A 5 -7.64 -21.33 -8.43
CA ILE A 5 -6.33 -20.75 -8.09
C ILE A 5 -6.30 -19.29 -8.54
N HIS A 6 -6.01 -18.37 -7.60
CA HIS A 6 -5.82 -16.96 -7.89
C HIS A 6 -4.32 -16.62 -7.83
N ILE A 7 -3.76 -16.09 -8.92
CA ILE A 7 -2.37 -15.62 -8.98
C ILE A 7 -2.40 -14.10 -8.99
N VAL A 8 -1.77 -13.47 -7.99
CA VAL A 8 -1.66 -12.02 -7.86
C VAL A 8 -0.19 -11.62 -7.97
N PRO A 9 0.29 -11.18 -9.14
CA PRO A 9 1.64 -10.68 -9.29
C PRO A 9 1.79 -9.39 -8.48
N HIS A 10 2.82 -9.33 -7.64
CA HIS A 10 3.16 -8.16 -6.86
C HIS A 10 4.67 -8.13 -6.62
N PHE A 11 5.16 -6.98 -6.17
CA PHE A 11 6.52 -6.83 -5.67
C PHE A 11 6.47 -6.13 -4.32
N HIS A 12 7.20 -6.65 -3.34
CA HIS A 12 7.38 -6.00 -2.05
C HIS A 12 8.59 -5.06 -2.15
N TRP A 13 8.33 -3.76 -2.20
CA TRP A 13 9.37 -2.74 -2.43
C TRP A 13 9.68 -1.96 -1.16
N ASP A 14 10.78 -2.31 -0.50
CA ASP A 14 11.35 -1.48 0.55
C ASP A 14 11.89 -0.18 -0.05
N ARG A 15 11.39 0.96 0.44
CA ARG A 15 11.81 2.27 -0.06
C ARG A 15 13.32 2.49 0.12
N GLU A 16 13.84 2.08 1.28
CA GLU A 16 15.27 2.01 1.58
C GLU A 16 15.53 0.76 2.43
N TRP A 17 16.65 0.10 2.19
CA TRP A 17 17.11 -1.01 3.00
C TRP A 17 18.62 -1.20 2.83
N TYR A 18 19.03 -2.08 1.90
CA TYR A 18 20.44 -2.23 1.51
C TYR A 18 20.95 -1.10 0.62
N PHE A 19 20.03 -0.44 -0.09
CA PHE A 19 20.26 0.71 -0.95
C PHE A 19 19.59 1.95 -0.36
N THR A 20 20.03 3.12 -0.80
CA THR A 20 19.52 4.42 -0.36
C THR A 20 18.16 4.72 -0.99
N ALA A 21 17.35 5.54 -0.32
CA ALA A 21 16.07 6.00 -0.86
C ALA A 21 16.21 6.78 -2.19
N GLU A 22 17.37 7.39 -2.45
CA GLU A 22 17.62 8.13 -3.69
C GLU A 22 17.75 7.19 -4.90
N GLU A 23 18.33 6.01 -4.72
CA GLU A 23 18.40 5.00 -5.78
C GLU A 23 17.00 4.54 -6.19
N SER A 24 16.11 4.25 -5.22
CA SER A 24 14.70 3.94 -5.48
C SER A 24 13.97 5.07 -6.22
N LYS A 25 14.25 6.34 -5.87
CA LYS A 25 13.62 7.50 -6.53
C LYS A 25 14.07 7.65 -7.98
N ILE A 26 15.35 7.41 -8.28
CA ILE A 26 15.86 7.51 -9.65
C ILE A 26 15.14 6.51 -10.57
N LEU A 27 14.88 5.29 -10.08
CA LEU A 27 14.10 4.30 -10.81
C LEU A 27 12.67 4.82 -11.06
N LEU A 28 12.00 5.30 -10.00
CA LEU A 28 10.63 5.80 -10.08
C LEU A 28 10.45 6.94 -11.09
N VAL A 29 11.35 7.93 -11.09
CA VAL A 29 11.19 9.15 -11.92
C VAL A 29 11.09 8.82 -13.41
N ASN A 30 11.80 7.79 -13.87
CA ASN A 30 11.78 7.38 -15.28
C ASN A 30 10.47 6.67 -15.65
N ASP A 31 9.80 6.05 -14.69
CA ASP A 31 8.65 5.17 -14.93
C ASP A 31 7.29 5.85 -14.64
N MET A 32 7.28 7.07 -14.08
CA MET A 32 6.07 7.75 -13.61
C MET A 32 4.94 7.86 -14.65
N GLU A 33 5.28 8.13 -15.91
CA GLU A 33 4.27 8.25 -16.98
C GLU A 33 3.62 6.90 -17.29
N GLU A 34 4.42 5.84 -17.42
CA GLU A 34 3.94 4.48 -17.65
C GLU A 34 3.10 3.97 -16.46
N LEU A 35 3.57 4.18 -15.23
CA LEU A 35 2.84 3.79 -14.02
C LEU A 35 1.45 4.46 -13.97
N THR A 36 1.38 5.76 -14.27
CA THR A 36 0.11 6.50 -14.26
C THR A 36 -0.86 5.93 -15.29
N GLU A 37 -0.38 5.57 -16.48
CA GLU A 37 -1.22 4.96 -17.52
C GLU A 37 -1.69 3.55 -17.12
N LEU A 38 -0.81 2.74 -16.52
CA LEU A 38 -1.18 1.41 -16.01
C LEU A 38 -2.23 1.47 -14.91
N ILE A 39 -2.17 2.48 -14.03
CA ILE A 39 -3.18 2.72 -12.99
C ILE A 39 -4.54 3.05 -13.64
N ARG A 40 -4.56 3.96 -14.61
CA ARG A 40 -5.79 4.35 -15.33
C ARG A 40 -6.41 3.17 -16.08
N GLN A 41 -5.59 2.29 -16.63
CA GLN A 41 -6.03 1.05 -17.28
C GLN A 41 -6.47 -0.05 -16.30
N GLY A 42 -6.30 0.15 -15.00
CA GLY A 42 -6.58 -0.86 -13.96
C GLY A 42 -5.62 -2.05 -13.97
N LYS A 43 -4.45 -1.91 -14.61
CA LYS A 43 -3.40 -2.93 -14.67
C LYS A 43 -2.43 -2.83 -13.49
N LEU A 44 -2.33 -1.66 -12.88
CA LEU A 44 -1.58 -1.43 -11.65
C LEU A 44 -2.54 -1.02 -10.53
N ILE A 45 -2.54 -1.77 -9.44
CA ILE A 45 -3.37 -1.53 -8.27
C ILE A 45 -2.54 -0.75 -7.23
N ILE A 46 -3.10 0.30 -6.63
CA ILE A 46 -2.41 1.20 -5.70
C ILE A 46 -3.12 1.31 -4.34
N GLY A 47 -2.39 1.78 -3.32
CA GLY A 47 -2.89 2.00 -1.96
C GLY A 47 -3.02 0.69 -1.16
N SER A 48 -3.79 0.64 -0.06
CA SER A 48 -4.51 1.75 0.58
C SER A 48 -3.63 2.71 1.39
N TRP A 49 -2.43 2.28 1.72
CA TRP A 49 -1.48 3.03 2.54
C TRP A 49 -0.69 4.02 1.71
N TYR A 50 -0.14 5.05 2.35
CA TYR A 50 0.89 5.89 1.74
C TYR A 50 2.26 5.17 1.77
N THR A 51 2.59 4.52 2.87
CA THR A 51 3.74 3.60 3.01
C THR A 51 3.37 2.38 3.84
N GLN A 52 4.10 1.27 3.71
CA GLN A 52 4.03 0.21 4.72
C GLN A 52 4.66 0.72 6.02
N THR A 53 4.01 0.48 7.16
CA THR A 53 4.47 0.96 8.48
C THR A 53 4.57 -0.19 9.47
N ASP A 54 5.52 -0.08 10.40
CA ASP A 54 5.57 -0.95 11.57
C ASP A 54 4.64 -0.41 12.66
N GLU A 55 3.54 -1.12 12.90
CA GLU A 55 2.46 -0.66 13.77
C GLU A 55 2.84 -0.59 15.25
N MET A 56 3.90 -1.28 15.66
CA MET A 56 4.35 -1.34 17.05
C MET A 56 5.29 -0.19 17.39
N VAL A 57 5.86 0.47 16.36
CA VAL A 57 6.85 1.55 16.52
C VAL A 57 6.23 2.93 16.37
N VAL A 58 5.22 3.10 15.50
CA VAL A 58 4.62 4.41 15.22
C VAL A 58 3.40 4.71 16.09
N GLY A 59 3.11 5.99 16.30
CA GLY A 59 1.92 6.43 17.01
C GLY A 59 0.62 6.17 16.23
N GLY A 60 -0.49 5.98 16.95
CA GLY A 60 -1.80 5.69 16.32
C GLY A 60 -2.27 6.76 15.33
N GLU A 61 -2.03 8.05 15.61
CA GLU A 61 -2.31 9.14 14.68
C GLU A 61 -1.48 9.03 13.39
N SER A 62 -0.23 8.56 13.47
CA SER A 62 0.60 8.33 12.29
C SER A 62 0.04 7.24 11.40
N ILE A 63 -0.51 6.16 11.99
CA ILE A 63 -1.19 5.09 11.25
C ILE A 63 -2.42 5.64 10.50
N VAL A 64 -3.24 6.44 11.20
CA VAL A 64 -4.43 7.07 10.60
C VAL A 64 -4.04 8.03 9.48
N ARG A 65 -3.00 8.85 9.67
CA ARG A 65 -2.50 9.76 8.63
C ARG A 65 -1.91 9.03 7.44
N ASN A 66 -1.23 7.90 7.66
CA ASN A 66 -0.69 7.07 6.61
C ASN A 66 -1.82 6.55 5.67
N LEU A 67 -2.95 6.14 6.23
CA LEU A 67 -4.15 5.77 5.44
C LEU A 67 -4.80 6.98 4.77
N LEU A 68 -4.86 8.12 5.45
CA LEU A 68 -5.44 9.34 4.90
C LEU A 68 -4.66 9.83 3.67
N TYR A 69 -3.33 9.91 3.78
CA TYR A 69 -2.48 10.32 2.65
C TYR A 69 -2.54 9.28 1.53
N GLY A 70 -2.55 7.99 1.84
CA GLY A 70 -2.70 6.94 0.83
C GLY A 70 -4.03 7.05 0.07
N LYS A 71 -5.12 7.39 0.78
CA LYS A 71 -6.41 7.70 0.15
C LYS A 71 -6.31 8.92 -0.78
N MET A 72 -5.74 10.03 -0.31
CA MET A 72 -5.62 11.27 -1.09
C MET A 72 -4.79 11.07 -2.36
N ASP A 73 -3.67 10.33 -2.26
CA ASP A 73 -2.82 10.04 -3.41
C ASP A 73 -3.57 9.15 -4.41
N CYS A 74 -4.27 8.12 -3.94
CA CYS A 74 -5.10 7.30 -4.84
C CYS A 74 -6.15 8.16 -5.56
N GLU A 75 -6.84 9.08 -4.88
CA GLU A 75 -7.81 9.98 -5.53
C GLU A 75 -7.21 10.80 -6.68
N ALA A 76 -5.90 11.07 -6.65
CA ALA A 76 -5.20 11.75 -7.74
C ALA A 76 -4.84 10.84 -8.93
N PHE A 77 -4.57 9.55 -8.69
CA PHE A 77 -4.07 8.63 -9.73
C PHE A 77 -5.12 7.63 -10.25
N GLY A 78 -5.97 7.08 -9.38
CA GLY A 78 -6.96 6.08 -9.76
C GLY A 78 -7.57 5.28 -8.59
N PRO A 79 -8.25 4.16 -8.90
CA PRO A 79 -8.93 3.36 -7.89
C PRO A 79 -7.97 2.81 -6.82
N ARG A 80 -8.41 2.90 -5.56
CA ARG A 80 -7.66 2.42 -4.41
C ARG A 80 -7.97 0.95 -4.08
N MET A 81 -6.95 0.19 -3.71
CA MET A 81 -7.11 -1.14 -3.12
C MET A 81 -7.80 -1.06 -1.76
N MET A 82 -8.81 -1.89 -1.55
CA MET A 82 -9.58 -1.96 -0.30
C MET A 82 -9.09 -3.11 0.61
N ILE A 83 -7.77 -3.25 0.74
CA ILE A 83 -7.12 -4.28 1.55
C ILE A 83 -6.08 -3.60 2.45
N GLY A 84 -6.12 -3.89 3.75
CA GLY A 84 -5.05 -3.54 4.67
C GLY A 84 -3.84 -4.42 4.37
N TYR A 85 -2.92 -3.92 3.57
CA TYR A 85 -1.73 -4.65 3.12
C TYR A 85 -0.58 -4.47 4.11
N LEU A 86 -0.23 -5.52 4.88
CA LEU A 86 0.87 -5.51 5.84
C LEU A 86 1.70 -6.81 5.75
N PRO A 87 2.28 -7.12 4.59
CA PRO A 87 2.98 -8.39 4.37
C PRO A 87 4.24 -8.55 5.22
N ASP A 88 4.90 -7.45 5.61
CA ASP A 88 6.17 -7.46 6.34
C ASP A 88 6.18 -6.40 7.45
N SER A 89 5.23 -6.52 8.38
CA SER A 89 5.17 -5.70 9.60
C SER A 89 5.55 -6.55 10.81
N PHE A 90 6.45 -6.07 11.69
CA PHE A 90 6.93 -6.84 12.84
C PHE A 90 6.00 -6.76 14.05
N GLY A 91 4.76 -7.21 13.83
CA GLY A 91 3.68 -7.15 14.81
C GLY A 91 2.58 -6.17 14.38
N GLN A 92 1.36 -6.45 14.81
CA GLN A 92 0.17 -5.69 14.43
C GLN A 92 -0.55 -5.19 15.68
N THR A 93 -1.05 -3.95 15.66
CA THR A 93 -1.83 -3.46 16.79
C THR A 93 -3.20 -4.14 16.83
N ALA A 94 -3.66 -4.48 18.04
CA ALA A 94 -5.01 -5.02 18.24
C ALA A 94 -6.12 -4.03 17.78
N ARG A 95 -5.80 -2.75 17.60
CA ARG A 95 -6.71 -1.71 17.11
C ARG A 95 -6.81 -1.64 15.59
N LEU A 96 -5.96 -2.35 14.84
CA LEU A 96 -5.94 -2.30 13.38
C LEU A 96 -7.32 -2.53 12.73
N PRO A 97 -8.13 -3.53 13.14
CA PRO A 97 -9.45 -3.73 12.56
C PRO A 97 -10.38 -2.51 12.72
N GLN A 98 -10.31 -1.82 13.87
CA GLN A 98 -11.09 -0.61 14.12
C GLN A 98 -10.64 0.54 13.21
N ILE A 99 -9.32 0.70 13.05
CA ILE A 99 -8.74 1.74 12.20
C ILE A 99 -9.12 1.49 10.74
N LEU A 100 -8.88 0.28 10.21
CA LEU A 100 -9.19 -0.08 8.82
C LEU A 100 -10.68 0.07 8.49
N ASN A 101 -11.56 -0.35 9.40
CA ASN A 101 -13.01 -0.16 9.24
C ASN A 101 -13.40 1.32 9.12
N GLY A 102 -12.69 2.22 9.82
CA GLY A 102 -12.89 3.68 9.69
C GLY A 102 -12.60 4.22 8.29
N PHE A 103 -11.80 3.50 7.49
CA PHE A 103 -11.51 3.81 6.08
C PHE A 103 -12.28 2.92 5.09
N GLY A 104 -13.27 2.16 5.59
CA GLY A 104 -14.09 1.24 4.79
C GLY A 104 -13.35 -0.03 4.34
N ILE A 105 -12.21 -0.36 4.96
CA ILE A 105 -11.41 -1.54 4.65
C ILE A 105 -11.77 -2.65 5.64
N THR A 106 -12.34 -3.74 5.13
CA THR A 106 -12.82 -4.88 5.96
C THR A 106 -11.95 -6.13 5.85
N SER A 107 -11.01 -6.15 4.91
CA SER A 107 -10.07 -7.25 4.67
C SER A 107 -8.64 -6.78 4.80
N ARG A 108 -7.75 -7.68 5.23
CA ARG A 108 -6.31 -7.46 5.33
C ARG A 108 -5.56 -8.66 4.76
N PHE A 109 -4.37 -8.40 4.24
CA PHE A 109 -3.42 -9.39 3.74
C PHE A 109 -2.12 -9.27 4.52
#